data_AF-A0A183THE6-F1
#
_entry.id   AF-A0A183THE6-F1
#
_cell.length_a   1.000
_cell.length_b   1.000
_cell.length_c   1.000
_cell.angle_alpha   90.00
_cell.angle_beta   90.00
_cell.angle_gamma   90.00
#
_symmetry.space_group_name_H-M   'P 1'
#
loop_
_entity.id
_entity.type
_entity.pdbx_description
1 polymer ?
#
loop_
_entity_poly.entity_id
_entity_poly.type
_entity_poly.pdbx_seq_one_letter_code
_entity_poly.pdbx_strand_id
1 'polypeptide(L)'
;MGAFDLGTGLLDGFVRYRGYSADPYSSLEDFADRLSHFVSSMIILVLAGVTMTNVYFLRPISCTLPTAPDGHFTVFAESVCWVQGTIGLKVDDALPNVPADWEKLKERSDICESGLRNYFF
;
A
#
# COMPACT_ATOMS: atom_id res chain seq x y z
N MET A 1 -16.16 -19.23 2.41
CA MET A 1 -17.07 -19.51 1.28
C MET A 1 -17.44 -18.22 0.54
N GLY A 2 -16.49 -17.35 0.17
CA GLY A 2 -16.81 -15.98 -0.30
C GLY A 2 -16.06 -15.48 -1.55
N ALA A 3 -15.22 -16.29 -2.18
CA ALA A 3 -14.47 -15.88 -3.38
C ALA A 3 -15.17 -16.25 -4.70
N PHE A 4 -16.04 -17.26 -4.70
CA PHE A 4 -16.69 -17.75 -5.92
C PHE A 4 -17.91 -16.93 -6.36
N ASP A 5 -18.57 -16.21 -5.44
CA ASP A 5 -19.75 -15.37 -5.73
C ASP A 5 -19.39 -14.11 -6.55
N LEU A 6 -18.18 -13.57 -6.33
CA LEU A 6 -17.67 -12.42 -7.09
C LEU A 6 -17.45 -12.78 -8.57
N GLY A 7 -16.99 -14.00 -8.85
CA GLY A 7 -16.75 -14.49 -10.20
C GLY A 7 -18.03 -14.71 -11.00
N THR A 8 -19.09 -15.22 -10.35
CA THR A 8 -20.39 -15.45 -10.99
C THR A 8 -21.14 -14.16 -11.30
N GLY A 9 -21.11 -13.16 -10.42
CA GLY A 9 -21.71 -11.85 -10.69
C GLY A 9 -21.01 -11.08 -11.82
N LEU A 10 -19.70 -11.29 -11.97
CA LEU A 10 -18.88 -10.70 -13.02
C LEU A 10 -19.14 -11.34 -14.39
N LEU A 11 -19.30 -12.66 -14.42
CA LEU A 11 -19.67 -13.40 -15.63
C LEU A 11 -21.09 -13.06 -16.11
N ASP A 12 -22.06 -12.91 -15.19
CA ASP A 12 -23.43 -12.51 -15.52
C ASP A 12 -23.49 -11.10 -16.11
N GLY A 13 -22.68 -10.17 -15.58
CA GLY A 13 -22.51 -8.82 -16.13
C GLY A 13 -21.94 -8.82 -17.56
N PHE A 14 -21.00 -9.72 -17.86
CA PHE A 14 -20.38 -9.84 -19.19
C PHE A 14 -21.35 -10.42 -20.24
N VAL A 15 -22.18 -11.40 -19.85
CA VAL A 15 -23.15 -12.05 -20.75
C VAL A 15 -24.32 -11.12 -21.09
N ARG A 16 -24.80 -10.33 -20.13
CA ARG A 16 -25.90 -9.36 -20.35
C ARG A 16 -25.53 -8.21 -21.28
N TYR A 17 -24.24 -7.91 -21.42
CA TYR A 17 -23.76 -6.75 -22.17
C TYR A 17 -23.77 -6.94 -23.70
N ARG A 18 -24.01 -8.16 -24.19
CA ARG A 18 -24.03 -8.48 -25.63
C ARG A 18 -25.29 -8.03 -26.37
N GLY A 19 -26.26 -7.42 -25.68
CA GLY A 19 -27.56 -7.04 -26.22
C GLY A 19 -27.80 -5.52 -26.25
N TYR A 20 -27.14 -4.80 -27.16
CA TYR A 20 -27.61 -3.48 -27.59
C TYR A 20 -27.12 -3.17 -29.01
N SER A 21 -28.05 -2.84 -29.90
CA SER A 21 -27.85 -2.62 -31.34
C SER A 21 -27.88 -1.14 -31.72
N ALA A 22 -27.30 -0.86 -32.90
CA ALA A 22 -27.27 0.37 -33.70
C ALA A 22 -26.08 1.31 -33.41
N ASP A 23 -25.21 1.44 -34.43
CA ASP A 23 -23.93 2.17 -34.52
C ASP A 23 -22.70 1.54 -33.83
N PRO A 24 -21.83 0.85 -34.60
CA PRO A 24 -20.70 0.11 -34.03
C PRO A 24 -19.61 1.01 -33.44
N TYR A 25 -19.46 2.25 -33.91
CA TYR A 25 -18.38 3.13 -33.46
C TYR A 25 -18.66 3.76 -32.10
N SER A 26 -19.86 4.31 -31.89
CA SER A 26 -20.28 4.85 -30.59
C SER A 26 -20.36 3.76 -29.52
N SER A 27 -20.78 2.55 -29.92
CA SER A 27 -20.77 1.40 -29.03
C SER A 27 -19.35 1.01 -28.63
N LEU A 28 -18.38 0.95 -29.55
CA LEU A 28 -17.00 0.57 -29.21
C LEU A 28 -16.31 1.56 -28.26
N GLU A 29 -16.58 2.85 -28.37
CA GLU A 29 -16.04 3.88 -27.47
C GLU A 29 -16.57 3.72 -26.04
N ASP A 30 -17.89 3.54 -25.86
CA ASP A 30 -18.50 3.28 -24.55
C ASP A 30 -18.04 1.96 -23.91
N PHE A 31 -17.73 0.95 -24.74
CA PHE A 31 -17.14 -0.32 -24.29
C PHE A 31 -15.68 -0.15 -23.84
N ALA A 32 -14.88 0.64 -24.56
CA ALA A 32 -13.47 0.87 -24.25
C ALA A 32 -13.29 1.61 -22.92
N ASP A 33 -14.09 2.66 -22.68
CA ASP A 33 -14.01 3.42 -21.43
C ASP A 33 -14.45 2.59 -20.22
N ARG A 34 -15.52 1.81 -20.36
CA ARG A 34 -15.99 0.91 -19.29
C ARG A 34 -15.02 -0.23 -19.02
N LEU A 35 -14.37 -0.77 -20.05
CA LEU A 35 -13.34 -1.81 -19.90
C LEU A 35 -12.11 -1.24 -19.20
N SER A 36 -11.67 -0.03 -19.55
CA SER A 36 -10.52 0.62 -18.90
C SER A 36 -10.73 0.81 -17.39
N HIS A 37 -11.91 1.28 -16.99
CA HIS A 37 -12.26 1.41 -15.58
C HIS A 37 -12.31 0.06 -14.84
N PHE A 38 -12.88 -0.96 -15.49
CA PHE A 38 -12.98 -2.30 -14.92
C PHE A 38 -11.61 -3.00 -14.81
N VAL A 39 -10.79 -2.92 -15.86
CA VAL A 39 -9.45 -3.52 -15.88
C VAL A 39 -8.53 -2.83 -14.88
N SER A 40 -8.55 -1.50 -14.80
CA SER A 40 -7.72 -0.75 -13.85
C SER A 40 -8.09 -1.08 -12.39
N SER A 41 -9.38 -1.08 -12.07
CA SER A 41 -9.84 -1.45 -10.72
C SER A 41 -9.51 -2.90 -10.38
N MET A 42 -9.68 -3.85 -11.32
CA MET A 42 -9.31 -5.25 -11.12
C MET A 42 -7.81 -5.45 -10.91
N ILE A 43 -6.95 -4.75 -11.67
CA ILE A 43 -5.50 -4.83 -11.50
C ILE A 43 -5.10 -4.34 -10.10
N ILE A 44 -5.65 -3.21 -9.65
CA ILE A 44 -5.36 -2.68 -8.30
C ILE A 44 -5.83 -3.67 -7.23
N LEU A 45 -7.01 -4.27 -7.37
CA LEU A 45 -7.52 -5.27 -6.43
C LEU A 45 -6.64 -6.52 -6.37
N VAL A 46 -6.18 -7.04 -7.51
CA VAL A 46 -5.28 -8.18 -7.56
C VAL A 46 -3.93 -7.84 -6.92
N LEU A 47 -3.34 -6.70 -7.26
CA LEU A 47 -2.09 -6.26 -6.66
C LEU A 47 -2.21 -6.07 -5.14
N ALA A 48 -3.31 -5.45 -4.67
CA ALA A 48 -3.60 -5.32 -3.24
C ALA A 48 -3.79 -6.67 -2.54
N GLY A 49 -4.42 -7.64 -3.21
CA GLY A 49 -4.53 -9.01 -2.70
C GLY A 49 -3.16 -9.69 -2.56
N VAL A 50 -2.28 -9.54 -3.56
CA VAL A 50 -0.92 -10.09 -3.54
C VAL A 50 -0.04 -9.42 -2.48
N THR A 51 -0.18 -8.11 -2.25
CA THR A 51 0.58 -7.44 -1.18
C THR A 51 0.07 -7.84 0.21
N MET A 52 -1.25 -8.02 0.40
CA MET A 52 -1.80 -8.51 1.67
C MET A 52 -1.26 -9.89 2.06
N THR A 53 -1.14 -10.83 1.12
CA THR A 53 -0.59 -12.16 1.46
C THR A 53 0.85 -12.08 1.94
N ASN A 54 1.66 -11.18 1.36
CA ASN A 54 3.02 -10.96 1.84
C ASN A 54 3.05 -10.40 3.27
N VAL A 55 2.14 -9.52 3.65
CA VAL A 55 2.07 -8.94 5.01
C VAL A 55 1.68 -9.97 6.08
N TYR A 56 0.89 -10.98 5.74
CA TYR A 56 0.43 -11.99 6.72
C TYR A 56 1.44 -13.13 6.96
N PHE A 57 2.26 -13.48 5.97
CA PHE A 57 3.17 -14.63 6.07
C PHE A 57 4.65 -14.27 6.22
N LEU A 58 5.06 -13.06 5.82
CA LEU A 58 6.46 -12.62 5.90
C LEU A 58 6.64 -11.58 6.98
N ARG A 59 7.87 -11.45 7.47
CA ARG A 59 8.26 -10.34 8.34
C ARG A 59 8.51 -9.11 7.46
N PRO A 60 7.72 -8.03 7.55
CA PRO A 60 7.86 -6.88 6.67
C PRO A 60 9.15 -6.07 6.92
N ILE A 61 9.77 -6.26 8.09
CA ILE A 61 11.02 -5.58 8.45
C ILE A 61 11.87 -6.47 9.37
N SER A 62 13.20 -6.39 9.22
CA SER A 62 14.17 -7.04 10.11
C SER A 62 15.03 -5.99 10.80
N CYS A 63 15.12 -6.04 12.13
CA CYS A 63 15.85 -5.05 12.92
C CYS A 63 17.13 -5.62 13.52
N THR A 64 18.24 -4.89 13.44
CA THR A 64 19.51 -5.27 14.07
C THR A 64 19.59 -4.70 15.48
N LEU A 65 19.50 -5.55 16.51
CA LEU A 65 19.61 -5.14 17.92
C LEU A 65 20.98 -5.51 18.50
N PRO A 66 21.64 -4.61 19.26
CA PRO A 66 23.01 -4.80 19.72
C PRO A 66 23.19 -5.91 20.76
N THR A 67 22.14 -6.27 21.51
CA THR A 67 22.12 -7.44 22.40
C THR A 67 20.67 -7.91 22.58
N ALA A 68 20.22 -8.87 21.78
CA ALA A 68 18.95 -9.55 22.04
C ALA A 68 19.20 -10.66 23.06
N PRO A 69 18.46 -10.74 24.18
CA PRO A 69 18.47 -11.96 25.00
C PRO A 69 17.98 -13.14 24.16
N ASP A 70 18.55 -14.33 24.40
CA ASP A 70 18.18 -15.56 23.66
C ASP A 70 16.66 -15.78 23.70
N GLY A 71 16.00 -15.86 22.52
CA GLY A 71 14.57 -16.13 22.40
C GLY A 71 13.82 -15.38 21.29
N HIS A 72 12.49 -15.28 21.42
CA HIS A 72 11.57 -14.62 20.47
C HIS A 72 11.57 -13.08 20.53
N PHE A 73 12.56 -12.47 21.18
CA PHE A 73 12.62 -11.01 21.39
C PHE A 73 12.75 -10.24 20.07
N THR A 74 13.40 -10.83 19.07
CA THR A 74 13.54 -10.24 17.73
C THR A 74 12.20 -10.03 17.03
N VAL A 75 11.27 -10.99 17.17
CA VAL A 75 9.90 -10.89 16.63
C VAL A 75 9.15 -9.73 17.27
N PHE A 76 9.29 -9.59 18.59
CA PHE A 76 8.65 -8.50 19.32
C PHE A 76 9.22 -7.14 18.90
N ALA A 77 10.55 -7.01 18.87
CA ALA A 77 11.22 -5.77 18.47
C ALA A 77 10.85 -5.34 17.04
N GLU A 78 10.79 -6.29 16.10
CA GLU A 78 10.35 -6.03 14.72
C GLU A 78 8.91 -5.56 14.65
N SER A 79 8.00 -6.16 15.42
CA SER A 79 6.59 -5.72 15.47
C SER A 79 6.44 -4.32 16.07
N VAL A 80 7.24 -3.99 17.09
CA VAL A 80 7.25 -2.64 17.69
C VAL A 80 7.78 -1.63 16.70
N CYS A 81 8.88 -1.94 16.00
CA CYS A 81 9.46 -1.06 14.98
C CYS A 81 8.49 -0.81 13.81
N TRP A 82 7.76 -1.85 13.40
CA TRP A 82 6.72 -1.73 12.36
C TRP A 82 5.58 -0.79 12.77
N VAL A 83 5.06 -0.93 13.99
CA VAL A 83 3.92 -0.12 14.47
C VAL A 83 4.33 1.32 14.79
N GLN A 84 5.54 1.53 15.34
CA GLN A 84 6.04 2.86 15.69
C GLN A 84 6.56 3.64 14.48
N GLY A 85 6.90 2.95 13.39
CA GLY A 85 7.51 3.55 12.22
C GLY A 85 9.01 3.80 12.37
N THR A 86 9.69 3.96 11.24
CA THR A 86 11.14 4.17 11.17
C THR A 86 11.46 5.54 10.59
N ILE A 87 12.47 6.22 11.14
CA ILE A 87 13.06 7.41 10.52
C ILE A 87 14.25 7.02 9.64
N GLY A 88 14.33 7.63 8.45
CA GLY A 88 15.47 7.42 7.55
C GLY A 88 16.65 8.32 7.92
N LEU A 89 17.76 7.73 8.33
CA LEU A 89 19.04 8.43 8.47
C LEU A 89 19.90 8.24 7.22
N LYS A 90 20.67 9.26 6.82
CA LYS A 90 21.70 9.09 5.79
C LYS A 90 22.90 8.36 6.40
N VAL A 91 23.66 7.67 5.56
CA VAL A 91 24.86 6.91 5.99
C VAL A 91 25.89 7.79 6.69
N ASP A 92 25.95 9.08 6.33
CA ASP A 92 26.89 10.06 6.91
C ASP A 92 26.36 10.74 8.18
N ASP A 93 25.07 10.58 8.50
CA ASP A 93 24.46 11.21 9.67
C ASP A 93 24.81 10.40 10.94
N ALA A 94 25.40 11.06 11.94
CA ALA A 94 25.68 10.43 13.23
C ALA A 94 24.37 10.10 13.97
N LEU A 95 24.33 8.95 14.66
CA LEU A 95 23.19 8.61 15.50
C LEU A 95 23.02 9.71 16.58
N PRO A 96 21.82 10.31 16.71
CA PRO A 96 21.56 11.32 17.72
C PRO A 96 21.65 10.71 19.12
N ASN A 97 22.52 11.28 19.95
CA ASN A 97 22.69 10.87 21.35
C ASN A 97 21.80 11.66 22.33
N VAL A 98 21.16 12.74 21.85
CA VAL A 98 20.39 13.68 22.66
C VAL A 98 18.92 13.67 22.20
N PRO A 99 17.92 13.67 23.12
CA PRO A 99 16.50 13.66 22.76
C PRO A 99 16.08 14.81 21.84
N ALA A 100 16.66 16.01 22.02
CA ALA A 100 16.35 17.18 21.19
C ALA A 100 16.75 16.99 19.71
N ASP A 101 17.71 16.13 19.41
CA ASP A 101 18.12 15.87 18.02
C ASP A 101 17.19 14.86 17.33
N TRP A 102 16.55 13.98 18.10
CA TRP A 102 15.50 13.09 17.58
C TRP A 102 14.25 13.87 17.13
N GLU A 103 13.88 14.93 17.85
CA GLU A 103 12.75 15.80 17.48
C GLU A 103 13.01 16.51 16.15
N LYS A 104 14.22 17.04 15.94
CA LYS A 104 14.62 17.68 14.68
C LYS A 104 14.60 16.71 13.49
N LEU A 105 14.99 15.46 13.70
CA LEU A 105 14.95 14.43 12.66
C LEU A 105 13.51 14.03 12.33
N LYS A 106 12.65 13.93 13.35
CA LYS A 106 11.23 13.65 13.17
C LYS A 106 10.54 14.76 12.38
N GLU A 107 10.81 16.02 12.75
CA GLU A 107 10.32 17.19 12.03
C GLU A 107 10.76 17.18 10.55
N ARG A 108 12.02 16.80 10.27
CA ARG A 108 12.49 16.63 8.89
C ARG A 108 11.73 15.52 8.14
N SER A 109 11.46 14.39 8.79
CA SER A 109 10.82 13.23 8.14
C SER A 109 9.31 13.39 7.94
N ASP A 110 8.67 14.29 8.70
CA ASP A 110 7.24 14.58 8.58
C ASP A 110 6.97 15.49 7.36
N ILE A 111 7.09 14.89 6.17
CA ILE A 111 6.90 15.56 4.87
C ILE A 111 5.50 16.19 4.75
N CYS A 112 4.52 15.66 5.48
CA CYS A 112 3.14 16.17 5.49
C CYS A 112 3.01 17.61 6.03
N GLU A 113 3.87 18.05 6.95
CA GLU A 113 3.75 19.41 7.51
C GLU A 113 4.43 20.47 6.60
N SER A 114 5.52 20.10 5.94
CA SER A 114 6.27 20.99 5.05
C SER A 114 5.56 21.31 3.71
N GLY A 115 4.68 20.41 3.23
CA GLY A 115 3.87 20.61 2.03
C GLY A 115 2.68 21.54 2.27
N LEU A 116 1.98 21.40 3.41
CA LEU A 116 0.75 22.16 3.71
C LEU A 116 0.99 23.65 3.99
N ARG A 117 2.18 24.03 4.45
CA ARG A 117 2.54 25.44 4.68
C ARG A 117 2.81 26.22 3.39
N ASN A 118 3.22 25.56 2.31
CA ASN A 118 3.51 26.20 1.02
C ASN A 118 2.29 26.30 0.08
N TYR A 119 1.18 25.63 0.40
CA TYR A 119 -0.09 25.74 -0.34
C TYR A 119 -1.19 26.50 0.42
N PHE A 120 -0.92 26.98 1.65
CA PHE A 120 -1.90 27.69 2.49
C PHE A 120 -1.43 29.11 2.91
N PHE A 121 -0.47 29.70 2.19
CA PHE A 121 -0.26 31.15 2.19
C PHE A 121 0.06 31.65 0.78
#